data_AF-A0A1M8AAE0-F1
#
_entry.id   AF-A0A1M8AAE0-F1
#
_cell.length_a   1.000
_cell.length_b   1.000
_cell.length_c   1.000
_cell.angle_alpha   90.00
_cell.angle_beta   90.00
_cell.angle_gamma   90.00
#
_symmetry.space_group_name_H-M   'P 1'
#
loop_
_entity.id
_entity.type
_entity.pdbx_description
1 polymer ?
#
loop_
_entity_poly.entity_id
_entity_poly.type
_entity_poly.pdbx_seq_one_letter_code
_entity_poly.pdbx_strand_id
1 'polypeptide(L)'
;MALRNYVQRRNHKERGQLAHRKHLGLLEKHKDYVQRARDHHAKRDKLQRLRQKAADKNQDEFYLGMVGKKTEKGVHVDSRGNRPLDNDVVSLLKTQDAGYVRKQIVSEKKKLHALIEEIAPRVPGMRIAYLKKKPQYITALRRAGLLGAVGEEADAGDQEQQRLHGFGKKTVWVDSVNEMKSMASKSKKSRTPAAPAELTPADKVGERQLGVKIRELASRQHRLDALAEAANKLDVVRTLMRTRGSHAVPKRVVQQMKDDVAKKGAQITSKGLVVTTDADEDDVTTRTKKQYKWSNERKK
;
A
#
# COMPACT_ATOMS: atom_id res chain seq x y z
N MET A 1 -61.69 40.89 14.52
CA MET A 1 -61.47 39.90 15.60
C MET A 1 -60.46 40.45 16.61
N ALA A 2 -60.88 41.30 17.55
CA ALA A 2 -59.97 42.06 18.43
C ALA A 2 -59.60 41.36 19.77
N LEU A 3 -60.31 40.30 20.18
CA LEU A 3 -60.05 39.58 21.45
C LEU A 3 -59.24 38.29 21.30
N ARG A 4 -58.73 38.00 20.10
CA ARG A 4 -58.03 36.73 19.80
C ARG A 4 -56.59 36.67 20.34
N ASN A 5 -56.03 37.83 20.70
CA ASN A 5 -54.65 38.01 21.16
C ASN A 5 -54.54 38.12 22.71
N TYR A 6 -55.66 38.26 23.42
CA TYR A 6 -55.69 38.44 24.89
C TYR A 6 -55.62 37.09 25.64
N VAL A 7 -56.03 35.98 25.01
CA VAL A 7 -55.97 34.63 25.59
C VAL A 7 -54.85 33.84 24.93
N GLN A 8 -53.83 33.43 25.70
CA GLN A 8 -52.71 32.65 25.19
C GLN A 8 -53.18 31.25 24.76
N ARG A 9 -52.96 30.91 23.49
CA ARG A 9 -53.26 29.59 22.95
C ARG A 9 -52.16 28.60 23.32
N ARG A 10 -52.54 27.37 23.64
CA ARG A 10 -51.58 26.28 23.91
C ARG A 10 -50.85 25.91 22.62
N ASN A 11 -49.52 25.80 22.71
CA ASN A 11 -48.72 25.27 21.61
C ASN A 11 -48.81 23.73 21.59
N HIS A 12 -49.22 23.15 20.47
CA HIS A 12 -49.30 21.70 20.30
C HIS A 12 -47.98 21.16 19.74
N LYS A 13 -47.29 20.34 20.53
CA LYS A 13 -46.01 19.71 20.12
C LYS A 13 -46.25 18.50 19.21
N GLU A 14 -45.38 18.31 18.24
CA GLU A 14 -45.42 17.15 17.35
C GLU A 14 -44.87 15.89 18.04
N ARG A 15 -45.41 14.73 17.67
CA ARG A 15 -44.97 13.41 18.20
C ARG A 15 -43.81 12.85 17.38
N GLY A 16 -42.86 12.21 18.05
CA GLY A 16 -41.76 11.46 17.43
C GLY A 16 -42.17 10.11 16.82
N GLN A 17 -41.21 9.43 16.20
CA GLN A 17 -41.35 8.06 15.67
C GLN A 17 -41.46 7.02 16.80
N LEU A 18 -42.21 5.93 16.57
CA LEU A 18 -42.32 4.83 17.54
C LEU A 18 -40.97 4.15 17.78
N ALA A 19 -40.70 3.73 19.03
CA ALA A 19 -39.39 3.23 19.44
C ALA A 19 -38.89 2.05 18.60
N HIS A 20 -39.76 1.07 18.29
CA HIS A 20 -39.42 -0.08 17.46
C HIS A 20 -39.17 0.27 15.99
N ARG A 21 -39.73 1.39 15.50
CA ARG A 21 -39.59 1.88 14.12
C ARG A 21 -38.54 2.98 13.97
N LYS A 22 -37.79 3.30 15.02
CA LYS A 22 -36.71 4.30 14.95
C LYS A 22 -35.64 3.96 13.90
N HIS A 23 -35.45 2.68 13.58
CA HIS A 23 -34.54 2.22 12.54
C HIS A 23 -34.93 2.70 11.13
N LEU A 24 -36.21 3.04 10.89
CA LEU A 24 -36.70 3.59 9.62
C LEU A 24 -36.46 5.11 9.48
N GLY A 25 -35.88 5.73 10.50
CA GLY A 25 -35.62 7.17 10.55
C GLY A 25 -36.81 7.99 11.07
N LEU A 26 -36.82 9.26 10.69
CA LEU A 26 -37.78 10.26 11.16
C LEU A 26 -39.19 9.96 10.61
N LEU A 27 -40.21 10.11 11.47
CA LEU A 27 -41.61 9.98 11.05
C LEU A 27 -42.04 11.26 10.34
N GLU A 28 -42.07 11.21 9.01
CA GLU A 28 -42.48 12.34 8.18
C GLU A 28 -43.87 12.86 8.55
N LYS A 29 -44.00 14.19 8.61
CA LYS A 29 -45.26 14.88 8.84
C LYS A 29 -45.75 15.56 7.57
N HIS A 30 -46.93 16.17 7.64
CA HIS A 30 -47.52 16.86 6.49
C HIS A 30 -46.60 17.94 5.91
N LYS A 31 -45.88 18.68 6.77
CA LYS A 31 -44.90 19.68 6.34
C LYS A 31 -43.78 19.06 5.48
N ASP A 32 -43.24 17.93 5.91
CA ASP A 32 -42.17 17.22 5.20
C ASP A 32 -42.68 16.63 3.88
N TYR A 33 -43.90 16.06 3.91
CA TYR A 33 -44.59 15.57 2.71
C TYR A 33 -44.76 16.68 1.67
N VAL A 34 -45.22 17.86 2.08
CA VAL A 34 -45.41 19.00 1.16
C VAL A 34 -44.07 19.42 0.53
N GLN A 35 -42.98 19.46 1.30
CA GLN A 35 -41.65 19.77 0.77
C GLN A 35 -41.17 18.71 -0.23
N ARG A 36 -41.33 17.42 0.11
CA ARG A 36 -40.99 16.31 -0.78
C ARG A 36 -41.81 16.31 -2.06
N ALA A 37 -43.12 16.52 -1.97
CA ALA A 37 -44.02 16.56 -3.11
C ALA A 37 -43.66 17.72 -4.05
N ARG A 38 -43.37 18.92 -3.51
CA ARG A 38 -42.91 20.07 -4.29
C ARG A 38 -41.60 19.80 -5.01
N ASP A 39 -40.60 19.22 -4.34
CA ASP A 39 -39.32 18.85 -4.97
C ASP A 39 -39.51 17.79 -6.07
N HIS A 40 -40.33 16.77 -5.82
CA HIS A 40 -40.65 15.74 -6.81
C HIS A 40 -41.33 16.33 -8.05
N HIS A 41 -42.33 17.20 -7.87
CA HIS A 41 -42.99 17.88 -8.98
C HIS A 41 -42.01 18.79 -9.75
N ALA A 42 -41.18 19.57 -9.06
CA ALA A 42 -40.17 20.40 -9.70
C ALA A 42 -39.18 19.59 -10.56
N LYS A 43 -38.72 18.44 -10.06
CA LYS A 43 -37.85 17.51 -10.80
C LYS A 43 -38.56 16.90 -12.00
N ARG A 44 -39.80 16.44 -11.81
CA ARG A 44 -40.63 15.87 -12.89
C ARG A 44 -40.85 16.88 -14.00
N ASP A 45 -41.24 18.10 -13.66
CA ASP A 45 -41.53 19.15 -14.63
C ASP A 45 -40.24 19.58 -15.36
N LYS A 46 -39.09 19.63 -14.66
CA LYS A 46 -37.78 19.84 -15.30
C LYS A 46 -37.43 18.72 -16.29
N LEU A 47 -37.63 17.46 -15.92
CA LEU A 47 -37.38 16.32 -16.82
C LEU A 47 -38.32 16.34 -18.03
N GLN A 48 -39.58 16.71 -17.85
CA GLN A 48 -40.53 16.85 -18.96
C GLN A 48 -40.08 17.93 -19.95
N ARG A 49 -39.65 19.09 -19.46
CA ARG A 49 -39.08 20.15 -20.31
C ARG A 49 -37.82 19.68 -21.06
N LEU A 50 -36.94 18.93 -20.40
CA LEU A 50 -35.74 18.38 -21.05
C LEU A 50 -36.08 17.35 -22.12
N ARG A 51 -37.10 16.50 -21.90
CA ARG A 51 -37.60 15.54 -22.90
C ARG A 51 -38.19 16.25 -24.11
N GLN A 52 -38.97 17.29 -23.89
CA GLN A 52 -39.54 18.08 -24.99
C GLN A 52 -38.44 18.76 -25.81
N LYS A 53 -37.48 19.42 -25.15
CA LYS A 53 -36.29 20.00 -25.83
C LYS A 53 -35.49 18.98 -26.62
N ALA A 54 -35.37 17.74 -26.12
CA ALA A 54 -34.67 16.67 -26.83
C ALA A 54 -35.47 16.15 -28.04
N ALA A 55 -36.80 16.13 -27.97
CA ALA A 55 -37.68 15.74 -29.06
C ALA A 55 -37.73 16.79 -30.17
N ASP A 56 -37.78 18.08 -29.79
CA ASP A 56 -37.84 19.22 -30.72
C ASP A 56 -36.45 19.62 -31.28
N LYS A 57 -35.42 18.78 -31.07
CA LYS A 57 -34.03 19.08 -31.47
C LYS A 57 -33.88 19.03 -32.99
N ASN A 58 -33.33 20.10 -33.58
CA ASN A 58 -32.89 20.11 -34.98
C ASN A 58 -31.61 19.25 -35.14
N GLN A 59 -31.62 18.29 -36.07
CA GLN A 59 -30.46 17.40 -36.27
C GLN A 59 -29.26 18.11 -36.91
N ASP A 60 -29.52 19.18 -37.68
CA ASP A 60 -28.50 19.94 -38.40
C ASP A 60 -28.05 21.20 -37.63
N GLU A 61 -28.36 21.31 -36.34
CA GLU A 61 -27.96 22.46 -35.53
C GLU A 61 -26.43 22.53 -35.37
N PHE A 62 -25.85 23.72 -35.58
CA PHE A 62 -24.43 23.97 -35.37
C PHE A 62 -24.22 25.22 -34.50
N TYR A 63 -23.48 25.05 -33.41
CA TYR A 63 -23.01 26.15 -32.55
C TYR A 63 -21.48 26.19 -32.58
N LEU A 64 -20.87 27.38 -32.62
CA LEU A 64 -19.40 27.53 -32.55
C LEU A 64 -18.79 26.86 -31.31
N GLY A 65 -19.53 26.83 -30.20
CA GLY A 65 -19.12 26.14 -28.98
C GLY A 65 -19.05 24.62 -29.08
N MET A 66 -19.55 24.01 -30.17
CA MET A 66 -19.34 22.58 -30.46
C MET A 66 -17.88 22.30 -30.85
N VAL A 67 -17.16 23.29 -31.37
CA VAL A 67 -15.75 23.15 -31.75
C VAL A 67 -14.90 22.95 -30.49
N GLY A 68 -14.16 21.84 -30.43
CA GLY A 68 -13.31 21.48 -29.30
C GLY A 68 -14.03 20.82 -28.13
N LYS A 69 -15.37 20.75 -28.14
CA LYS A 69 -16.15 19.94 -27.19
C LYS A 69 -16.38 18.56 -27.77
N LYS A 70 -16.40 17.55 -26.90
CA LYS A 70 -16.64 16.16 -27.30
C LYS A 70 -17.80 15.55 -26.52
N THR A 71 -18.39 14.54 -27.15
CA THR A 71 -19.45 13.73 -26.59
C THR A 71 -19.01 12.27 -26.67
N GLU A 72 -18.98 11.58 -25.55
CA GLU A 72 -18.63 10.15 -25.48
C GLU A 72 -19.88 9.36 -25.12
N LYS A 73 -20.27 8.39 -25.95
CA LYS A 73 -21.50 7.59 -25.77
C LYS A 73 -22.77 8.44 -25.56
N GLY A 74 -22.85 9.61 -26.20
CA GLY A 74 -24.00 10.51 -26.09
C GLY A 74 -23.98 11.44 -24.87
N VAL A 75 -22.94 11.41 -24.03
CA VAL A 75 -22.77 12.32 -22.88
C VAL A 75 -21.65 13.32 -23.15
N HIS A 76 -21.93 14.61 -22.90
CA HIS A 76 -20.92 15.65 -23.03
C HIS A 76 -19.78 15.44 -22.01
N VAL A 77 -18.54 15.41 -22.50
CA VAL A 77 -17.34 15.29 -21.66
C VAL A 77 -16.56 16.60 -21.74
N ASP A 78 -16.41 17.25 -20.59
CA ASP A 78 -15.58 18.44 -20.45
C ASP A 78 -14.16 18.08 -19.97
N SER A 79 -13.20 18.96 -20.25
CA SER A 79 -11.82 18.78 -19.81
C SER A 79 -11.69 19.05 -18.31
N ARG A 80 -10.99 18.15 -17.60
CA ARG A 80 -10.62 18.35 -16.18
C ARG A 80 -9.46 19.33 -15.99
N GLY A 81 -8.92 19.91 -17.07
CA GLY A 81 -7.80 20.84 -17.05
C GLY A 81 -6.42 20.20 -17.28
N ASN A 82 -6.31 18.88 -17.29
CA ASN A 82 -5.05 18.20 -17.62
C ASN A 82 -4.70 18.41 -19.09
N ARG A 83 -3.49 18.91 -19.35
CA ARG A 83 -2.97 19.13 -20.71
C ARG A 83 -1.76 18.23 -20.94
N PRO A 84 -1.55 17.74 -22.18
CA PRO A 84 -0.30 17.07 -22.52
C PRO A 84 0.84 18.07 -22.33
N LEU A 85 1.84 17.67 -21.54
CA LEU A 85 3.04 18.46 -21.32
C LEU A 85 4.09 18.11 -22.37
N ASP A 86 4.91 19.10 -22.72
CA ASP A 86 6.04 18.85 -23.60
C ASP A 86 7.09 17.99 -22.90
N ASN A 87 7.82 17.19 -23.68
CA ASN A 87 8.72 16.18 -23.16
C ASN A 87 9.89 16.79 -22.39
N ASP A 88 10.35 17.97 -22.79
CA ASP A 88 11.41 18.70 -22.11
C ASP A 88 10.96 19.13 -20.71
N VAL A 89 9.72 19.63 -20.60
CA VAL A 89 9.10 19.98 -19.31
C VAL A 89 8.93 18.73 -18.44
N VAL A 90 8.46 17.61 -19.00
CA VAL A 90 8.35 16.36 -18.26
C VAL A 90 9.73 15.88 -17.78
N SER A 91 10.77 16.00 -18.61
CA SER A 91 12.13 15.60 -18.26
C SER A 91 12.71 16.44 -17.12
N LEU A 92 12.43 17.75 -17.09
CA LEU A 92 12.80 18.65 -16.01
C LEU A 92 12.10 18.28 -14.71
N LEU A 93 10.78 18.06 -14.75
CA LEU A 93 10.00 17.65 -13.57
C LEU A 93 10.51 16.32 -13.01
N LYS A 94 10.76 15.33 -13.87
CA LYS A 94 11.33 14.05 -13.45
C LYS A 94 12.75 14.20 -12.91
N THR A 95 13.50 15.20 -13.39
CA THR A 95 14.82 15.57 -12.87
C THR A 95 14.75 16.03 -11.42
N GLN A 96 13.84 16.98 -11.15
CA GLN A 96 13.55 17.50 -9.81
C GLN A 96 13.06 16.39 -8.87
N ASP A 97 12.13 15.54 -9.34
CA ASP A 97 11.58 14.42 -8.56
C ASP A 97 12.67 13.48 -8.05
N ALA A 98 13.60 13.02 -8.89
CA ALA A 98 14.65 12.12 -8.39
C ALA A 98 15.67 12.84 -7.50
N GLY A 99 15.89 14.15 -7.69
CA GLY A 99 16.67 14.95 -6.75
C GLY A 99 16.04 14.92 -5.35
N TYR A 100 14.72 15.12 -5.28
CA TYR A 100 13.95 15.03 -4.04
C TYR A 100 14.01 13.62 -3.42
N VAL A 101 13.79 12.56 -4.21
CA VAL A 101 13.86 11.17 -3.71
C VAL A 101 15.26 10.84 -3.17
N ARG A 102 16.33 11.23 -3.86
CA ARG A 102 17.71 11.05 -3.37
C ARG A 102 17.95 11.77 -2.04
N LYS A 103 17.46 13.01 -1.90
CA LYS A 103 17.50 13.75 -0.64
C LYS A 103 16.76 13.00 0.48
N GLN A 104 15.58 12.44 0.19
CA GLN A 104 14.83 11.64 1.17
C GLN A 104 15.56 10.35 1.56
N ILE A 105 16.19 9.64 0.62
CA ILE A 105 17.00 8.46 0.89
C ILE A 105 18.14 8.80 1.86
N VAL A 106 18.88 9.88 1.60
CA VAL A 106 19.99 10.32 2.47
C VAL A 106 19.47 10.67 3.87
N SER A 107 18.35 11.39 3.97
CA SER A 107 17.74 11.73 5.26
C SER A 107 17.30 10.48 6.04
N GLU A 108 16.64 9.52 5.39
CA GLU A 108 16.20 8.28 6.03
C GLU A 108 17.37 7.38 6.42
N LYS A 109 18.44 7.30 5.61
CA LYS A 109 19.68 6.59 5.97
C LYS A 109 20.30 7.15 7.26
N LYS A 110 20.37 8.48 7.41
CA LYS A 110 20.89 9.12 8.64
C LYS A 110 20.04 8.78 9.86
N LYS A 111 18.70 8.84 9.73
CA LYS A 111 17.78 8.49 10.83
C LYS A 111 17.87 7.00 11.19
N LEU A 112 18.00 6.13 10.19
CA LEU A 112 18.16 4.70 10.39
C LEU A 112 19.47 4.41 11.13
N HIS A 113 20.58 5.06 10.74
CA HIS A 113 21.86 4.93 11.44
C HIS A 113 21.78 5.35 12.90
N ALA A 114 21.23 6.54 13.18
CA ALA A 114 21.04 7.01 14.56
C ALA A 114 20.18 6.05 15.39
N LEU A 115 19.14 5.46 14.79
CA LEU A 115 18.28 4.48 15.44
C LEU A 115 19.00 3.14 15.67
N ILE A 116 19.87 2.71 14.75
CA ILE A 116 20.73 1.54 14.95
C ILE A 116 21.68 1.78 16.13
N GLU A 117 22.35 2.93 16.19
CA GLU A 117 23.25 3.30 17.28
C GLU A 117 22.53 3.32 18.64
N GLU A 118 21.28 3.81 18.68
CA GLU A 118 20.48 3.81 19.90
C GLU A 118 20.03 2.40 20.34
N ILE A 119 19.74 1.52 19.38
CA ILE A 119 19.28 0.15 19.64
C ILE A 119 20.46 -0.77 20.00
N ALA A 120 21.61 -0.63 19.33
CA ALA A 120 22.77 -1.51 19.42
C ALA A 120 23.21 -1.88 20.86
N PRO A 121 23.40 -0.93 21.81
CA PRO A 121 23.84 -1.27 23.16
C PRO A 121 22.78 -2.00 24.00
N ARG A 122 21.51 -1.95 23.59
CA ARG A 122 20.38 -2.53 24.33
C ARG A 122 19.95 -3.90 23.82
N VAL A 123 20.42 -4.31 22.63
CA VAL A 123 20.16 -5.64 22.06
C VAL A 123 20.79 -6.76 22.91
N PRO A 124 22.06 -6.63 23.37
CA PRO A 124 22.64 -7.53 24.36
C PRO A 124 21.83 -7.47 25.66
N GLY A 125 21.22 -8.58 26.07
CA GLY A 125 20.34 -8.65 27.25
C GLY A 125 18.88 -8.93 26.94
N MET A 126 18.46 -8.88 25.67
CA MET A 126 17.13 -9.36 25.26
C MET A 126 16.98 -10.87 25.41
N ARG A 127 15.80 -11.31 25.82
CA ARG A 127 15.49 -12.75 25.92
C ARG A 127 15.25 -13.34 24.53
N ILE A 128 15.88 -14.48 24.24
CA ILE A 128 15.71 -15.18 22.95
C ILE A 128 14.25 -15.60 22.75
N ALA A 129 13.57 -16.06 23.80
CA ALA A 129 12.13 -16.39 23.74
C ALA A 129 11.24 -15.21 23.31
N TYR A 130 11.55 -13.97 23.72
CA TYR A 130 10.77 -12.80 23.32
C TYR A 130 10.90 -12.50 21.82
N LEU A 131 12.11 -12.65 21.28
CA LEU A 131 12.38 -12.48 19.85
C LEU A 131 11.79 -13.59 18.99
N LYS A 132 11.85 -14.85 19.45
CA LYS A 132 11.21 -15.99 18.76
C LYS A 132 9.71 -15.78 18.55
N LYS A 133 9.02 -15.17 19.53
CA LYS A 133 7.59 -14.79 19.40
C LYS A 133 7.33 -13.74 18.32
N LYS A 134 8.35 -12.99 17.89
CA LYS A 134 8.23 -11.85 16.96
C LYS A 134 9.26 -11.96 15.83
N PRO A 135 9.01 -12.79 14.80
CA PRO A 135 9.97 -13.02 13.72
C PRO A 135 10.34 -11.74 12.95
N GLN A 136 9.42 -10.78 12.84
CA GLN A 136 9.66 -9.48 12.22
C GLN A 136 10.80 -8.69 12.89
N TYR A 137 11.01 -8.90 14.20
CA TYR A 137 12.10 -8.23 14.92
C TYR A 137 13.44 -8.87 14.59
N ILE A 138 13.46 -10.20 14.48
CA ILE A 138 14.65 -10.95 14.09
C ILE A 138 15.09 -10.54 12.70
N THR A 139 14.17 -10.46 11.73
CA THR A 139 14.50 -10.04 10.36
C THR A 139 15.06 -8.62 10.32
N ALA A 140 14.45 -7.70 11.09
CA ALA A 140 14.87 -6.30 11.13
C ALA A 140 16.27 -6.12 11.78
N LEU A 141 16.51 -6.82 12.89
CA LEU A 141 17.80 -6.82 13.61
C LEU A 141 18.90 -7.51 12.81
N ARG A 142 18.60 -8.62 12.14
CA ARG A 142 19.53 -9.34 11.25
C ARG A 142 19.93 -8.45 10.08
N ARG A 143 18.96 -7.79 9.44
CA ARG A 143 19.23 -6.84 8.36
C ARG A 143 20.08 -5.65 8.82
N ALA A 144 19.92 -5.23 10.08
CA ALA A 144 20.74 -4.18 10.69
C ALA A 144 22.12 -4.66 11.16
N GLY A 145 22.44 -5.96 11.04
CA GLY A 145 23.70 -6.52 11.54
C GLY A 145 23.82 -6.56 13.06
N LEU A 146 22.70 -6.38 13.78
CA LEU A 146 22.67 -6.35 15.26
C LEU A 146 22.42 -7.72 15.88
N LEU A 147 22.19 -8.75 15.05
CA LEU A 147 22.10 -10.14 15.47
C LEU A 147 23.23 -10.89 14.75
N GLY A 148 24.08 -11.62 15.49
CA GLY A 148 25.08 -12.50 14.87
C GLY A 148 24.42 -13.68 14.18
N ALA A 149 25.17 -14.76 13.89
CA ALA A 149 24.61 -16.05 13.43
C ALA A 149 23.77 -16.78 14.50
N VAL A 150 23.09 -16.02 15.37
CA VAL A 150 22.15 -16.54 16.36
C VAL A 150 20.84 -16.83 15.63
N GLY A 151 20.65 -18.09 15.23
CA GLY A 151 19.36 -18.55 14.72
C GLY A 151 19.38 -19.66 13.69
N GLU A 152 20.55 -20.15 13.25
CA GLU A 152 20.62 -21.30 12.33
C GLU A 152 21.08 -22.59 13.02
N GLU A 153 21.74 -22.53 14.19
CA GLU A 153 22.34 -23.70 14.86
C GLU A 153 22.13 -23.64 16.39
N ALA A 154 20.88 -23.65 16.88
CA ALA A 154 20.61 -23.77 18.31
C ALA A 154 19.51 -24.80 18.55
N ASP A 155 19.96 -26.05 18.62
CA ASP A 155 19.21 -27.25 18.98
C ASP A 155 18.64 -27.18 20.43
N ALA A 156 17.67 -28.04 20.67
CA ALA A 156 16.58 -28.06 21.63
C ALA A 156 16.83 -27.71 23.13
N GLY A 157 15.77 -27.22 23.76
CA GLY A 157 15.49 -27.41 25.20
C GLY A 157 15.88 -26.26 26.12
N ASP A 158 17.18 -26.03 26.33
CA ASP A 158 17.67 -25.33 27.52
C ASP A 158 17.98 -23.83 27.31
N GLN A 159 17.81 -23.32 26.08
CA GLN A 159 18.25 -21.97 25.72
C GLN A 159 17.13 -20.92 25.63
N GLU A 160 15.86 -21.28 25.85
CA GLU A 160 14.74 -20.32 25.70
C GLU A 160 14.83 -19.13 26.68
N GLN A 161 15.36 -19.38 27.88
CA GLN A 161 15.52 -18.38 28.92
C GLN A 161 16.84 -17.62 28.83
N GLN A 162 17.71 -17.98 27.90
CA GLN A 162 18.99 -17.31 27.71
C GLN A 162 18.79 -15.91 27.11
N ARG A 163 19.58 -14.97 27.59
CA ARG A 163 19.65 -13.61 27.06
C ARG A 163 20.67 -13.57 25.92
N LEU A 164 20.41 -12.76 24.92
CA LEU A 164 21.36 -12.47 23.86
C LEU A 164 22.63 -11.89 24.47
N HIS A 165 23.75 -12.51 24.14
CA HIS A 165 25.06 -12.03 24.53
C HIS A 165 25.48 -10.92 23.56
N GLY A 166 26.24 -9.94 24.07
CA GLY A 166 26.77 -8.89 23.22
C GLY A 166 27.83 -9.41 22.27
N PHE A 167 28.03 -8.70 21.16
CA PHE A 167 29.20 -8.93 20.33
C PHE A 167 30.46 -8.55 21.12
N GLY A 168 31.36 -9.52 21.31
CA GLY A 168 32.61 -9.34 22.06
C GLY A 168 32.62 -10.05 23.42
N LYS A 169 33.83 -10.22 23.97
CA LYS A 169 34.04 -10.83 25.29
C LYS A 169 33.97 -9.74 26.35
N LYS A 170 33.16 -9.94 27.40
CA LYS A 170 33.16 -9.04 28.57
C LYS A 170 34.43 -9.28 29.39
N THR A 171 35.40 -8.38 29.28
CA THR A 171 36.58 -8.35 30.15
C THR A 171 36.26 -7.61 31.45
N VAL A 172 36.47 -8.26 32.59
CA VAL A 172 36.30 -7.66 33.91
C VAL A 172 37.71 -7.51 34.51
N TRP A 173 38.10 -6.27 34.81
CA TRP A 173 39.34 -5.96 35.52
C TRP A 173 39.09 -6.11 37.02
N VAL A 174 40.07 -6.65 37.72
CA VAL A 174 39.96 -6.99 39.13
C VAL A 174 41.27 -6.59 39.80
N ASP A 175 41.20 -5.95 40.97
CA ASP A 175 42.36 -5.35 41.63
C ASP A 175 43.19 -6.38 42.43
N SER A 176 42.60 -7.54 42.77
CA SER A 176 43.27 -8.59 43.53
C SER A 176 43.03 -10.00 42.95
N VAL A 177 44.05 -10.86 43.09
CA VAL A 177 43.98 -12.28 42.71
C VAL A 177 42.89 -13.03 43.50
N ASN A 178 42.62 -12.62 44.75
CA ASN A 178 41.57 -13.22 45.57
C ASN A 178 40.17 -12.90 45.04
N GLU A 179 39.97 -11.68 44.53
CA GLU A 179 38.73 -11.28 43.87
C GLU A 179 38.56 -11.99 42.52
N MET A 180 39.64 -12.20 41.77
CA MET A 180 39.61 -12.98 40.54
C MET A 180 39.15 -14.42 40.81
N LYS A 181 39.71 -15.06 41.85
CA LYS A 181 39.32 -16.42 42.27
C LYS A 181 37.86 -16.48 42.76
N SER A 182 37.37 -15.46 43.45
CA SER A 182 35.98 -15.41 43.93
C SER A 182 34.97 -15.19 42.81
N MET A 183 35.30 -14.38 41.80
CA MET A 183 34.46 -14.23 40.59
C MET A 183 34.47 -15.52 39.75
N ALA A 184 35.61 -16.20 39.63
CA ALA A 184 35.73 -17.48 38.93
C ALA A 184 34.97 -18.62 39.65
N SER A 185 34.93 -18.61 40.98
CA SER A 185 34.13 -19.57 41.75
C SER A 185 32.62 -19.26 41.67
N LYS A 186 32.23 -17.97 41.70
CA LYS A 186 30.84 -17.52 41.45
C LYS A 186 30.35 -17.93 40.06
N SER A 187 31.16 -17.77 39.02
CA SER A 187 30.78 -18.15 37.65
C SER A 187 30.63 -19.67 37.49
N LYS A 188 31.46 -20.48 38.17
CA LYS A 188 31.27 -21.94 38.25
C LYS A 188 30.00 -22.31 39.00
N LYS A 189 29.68 -21.62 40.10
CA LYS A 189 28.46 -21.85 40.90
C LYS A 189 27.18 -21.42 40.19
N SER A 190 27.23 -20.50 39.24
CA SER A 190 26.08 -20.06 38.42
C SER A 190 25.87 -20.88 37.14
N ARG A 191 26.69 -21.90 36.87
CA ARG A 191 26.49 -22.84 35.74
C ARG A 191 25.50 -23.96 36.04
N THR A 192 25.06 -24.11 37.30
CA THR A 192 23.88 -24.93 37.61
C THR A 192 22.63 -24.18 37.14
N PRO A 193 21.67 -24.85 36.48
CA PRO A 193 20.49 -24.20 35.93
C PRO A 193 19.68 -23.58 37.08
N ALA A 194 19.77 -22.27 37.22
CA ALA A 194 18.93 -21.53 38.15
C ALA A 194 17.46 -21.70 37.72
N ALA A 195 16.58 -21.97 38.69
CA ALA A 195 15.14 -22.02 38.51
C ALA A 195 14.62 -20.81 37.70
N PRO A 196 13.52 -20.96 36.92
CA PRO A 196 13.05 -19.95 36.00
C PRO A 196 12.81 -18.62 36.72
N ALA A 197 13.71 -17.66 36.53
CA ALA A 197 13.59 -16.34 37.13
C ALA A 197 12.37 -15.63 36.52
N GLU A 198 11.34 -15.40 37.33
CA GLU A 198 10.15 -14.68 36.92
C GLU A 198 10.50 -13.31 36.33
N LEU A 199 9.76 -12.89 35.29
CA LEU A 199 9.95 -11.61 34.64
C LEU A 199 9.73 -10.47 35.64
N THR A 200 10.80 -9.75 35.98
CA THR A 200 10.67 -8.50 36.74
C THR A 200 9.82 -7.51 35.92
N PRO A 201 8.99 -6.66 36.57
CA PRO A 201 8.24 -5.63 35.86
C PRO A 201 9.13 -4.71 35.01
N ALA A 202 10.34 -4.42 35.50
CA ALA A 202 11.35 -3.63 34.80
C ALA A 202 11.82 -4.28 33.48
N ASP A 203 12.09 -5.59 33.49
CA ASP A 203 12.44 -6.34 32.27
C ASP A 203 11.34 -6.23 31.21
N LYS A 204 10.07 -6.41 31.62
CA LYS A 204 8.92 -6.32 30.71
C LYS A 204 8.80 -4.93 30.08
N VAL A 205 9.05 -3.87 30.86
CA VAL A 205 9.01 -2.49 30.36
C VAL A 205 10.16 -2.23 29.38
N GLY A 206 11.38 -2.69 29.69
CA GLY A 206 12.53 -2.58 28.81
C GLY A 206 12.32 -3.25 27.44
N GLU A 207 11.80 -4.49 27.44
CA GLU A 207 11.48 -5.25 26.22
C GLU A 207 10.39 -4.58 25.38
N ARG A 208 9.40 -3.94 26.02
CA ARG A 208 8.35 -3.17 25.34
C ARG A 208 8.91 -1.92 24.68
N GLN A 209 9.71 -1.13 25.40
CA GLN A 209 10.34 0.09 24.87
C GLN A 209 11.26 -0.24 23.68
N LEU A 210 12.10 -1.27 23.83
CA LEU A 210 12.97 -1.71 22.74
C LEU A 210 12.17 -2.27 21.55
N GLY A 211 11.08 -3.00 21.82
CA GLY A 211 10.18 -3.48 20.77
C GLY A 211 9.48 -2.37 19.98
N VAL A 212 9.24 -1.20 20.58
CA VAL A 212 8.78 -0.01 19.82
C VAL A 212 9.87 0.46 18.85
N LYS A 213 11.12 0.56 19.33
CA LYS A 213 12.26 0.98 18.51
C LYS A 213 12.58 0.00 17.38
N ILE A 214 12.52 -1.31 17.63
CA ILE A 214 12.72 -2.32 16.58
C ILE A 214 11.62 -2.25 15.52
N ARG A 215 10.37 -1.99 15.92
CA ARG A 215 9.28 -1.74 14.95
C ARG A 215 9.52 -0.50 14.12
N GLU A 216 10.01 0.58 14.73
CA GLU A 216 10.40 1.78 14.01
C GLU A 216 11.57 1.51 13.05
N LEU A 217 12.56 0.72 13.48
CA LEU A 217 13.67 0.32 12.62
C LEU A 217 13.18 -0.48 11.41
N ALA A 218 12.27 -1.43 11.61
CA ALA A 218 11.66 -2.19 10.53
C ALA A 218 10.87 -1.27 9.56
N SER A 219 10.07 -0.35 10.08
CA SER A 219 9.30 0.58 9.23
C SER A 219 10.21 1.53 8.44
N ARG A 220 11.32 1.98 9.04
CA ARG A 220 12.34 2.78 8.35
C ARG A 220 13.10 1.99 7.29
N GLN A 221 13.43 0.72 7.54
CA GLN A 221 14.02 -0.17 6.53
C GLN A 221 13.07 -0.33 5.33
N HIS A 222 11.78 -0.61 5.56
CA HIS A 222 10.79 -0.68 4.48
C HIS A 222 10.63 0.64 3.73
N ARG A 223 10.62 1.78 4.43
CA ARG A 223 10.57 3.10 3.80
C ARG A 223 11.80 3.34 2.91
N LEU A 224 12.99 2.96 3.38
CA LEU A 224 14.22 3.09 2.59
C LEU A 224 14.15 2.24 1.32
N ASP A 225 13.64 1.02 1.40
CA ASP A 225 13.45 0.14 0.24
C ASP A 225 12.46 0.73 -0.77
N ALA A 226 11.31 1.22 -0.28
CA ALA A 226 10.33 1.87 -1.13
C ALA A 226 10.89 3.11 -1.84
N LEU A 227 11.71 3.91 -1.14
CA LEU A 227 12.41 5.05 -1.73
C LEU A 227 13.48 4.61 -2.75
N ALA A 228 14.21 3.52 -2.47
CA ALA A 228 15.21 2.97 -3.39
C ALA A 228 14.54 2.42 -4.66
N GLU A 229 13.43 1.68 -4.53
CA GLU A 229 12.62 1.23 -5.66
C GLU A 229 12.07 2.40 -6.48
N ALA A 230 11.54 3.43 -5.81
CA ALA A 230 11.05 4.63 -6.48
C ALA A 230 12.17 5.35 -7.24
N ALA A 231 13.37 5.45 -6.65
CA ALA A 231 14.54 6.01 -7.31
C ALA A 231 14.92 5.20 -8.56
N ASN A 232 15.01 3.87 -8.45
CA ASN A 232 15.31 2.99 -9.58
C ASN A 232 14.27 3.13 -10.70
N LYS A 233 12.97 3.15 -10.36
CA LYS A 233 11.88 3.35 -11.33
C LYS A 233 11.99 4.72 -12.02
N LEU A 234 12.26 5.79 -11.27
CA LEU A 234 12.45 7.14 -11.83
C LEU A 234 13.68 7.22 -12.73
N ASP A 235 14.78 6.58 -12.35
CA ASP A 235 16.00 6.54 -13.15
C ASP A 235 15.77 5.75 -14.44
N VAL A 236 15.04 4.62 -14.41
CA VAL A 236 14.61 3.89 -15.62
C VAL A 236 13.73 4.75 -16.53
N VAL A 237 12.76 5.48 -15.97
CA VAL A 237 11.93 6.40 -16.78
C VAL A 237 12.79 7.50 -17.40
N ARG A 238 13.74 8.06 -16.65
CA ARG A 238 14.64 9.11 -17.15
C ARG A 238 15.57 8.58 -18.24
N THR A 239 16.11 7.38 -18.11
CA THR A 239 16.96 6.78 -19.15
C THR A 239 16.14 6.55 -20.42
N LEU A 240 14.92 6.00 -20.31
CA LEU A 240 14.01 5.83 -21.44
C LEU A 240 13.67 7.16 -22.14
N MET A 241 13.46 8.23 -21.37
CA MET A 241 13.23 9.58 -21.91
C MET A 241 14.46 10.17 -22.59
N ARG A 242 15.67 9.85 -22.10
CA ARG A 242 16.95 10.33 -22.65
C ARG A 242 17.37 9.57 -23.91
N THR A 243 17.05 8.30 -24.04
CA THR A 243 17.48 7.43 -25.16
C THR A 243 16.65 7.63 -26.44
N ARG A 244 16.35 8.87 -26.82
CA ARG A 244 15.57 9.20 -28.03
C ARG A 244 16.31 8.99 -29.36
N GLY A 245 17.53 8.46 -29.39
CA GLY A 245 18.25 8.38 -30.67
C GLY A 245 19.47 7.46 -30.81
N SER A 246 19.92 6.72 -29.79
CA SER A 246 21.18 5.95 -29.89
C SER A 246 21.08 4.46 -29.54
N HIS A 247 19.94 3.98 -29.02
CA HIS A 247 19.76 2.59 -28.56
C HIS A 247 18.46 1.93 -29.08
N ALA A 248 17.90 2.42 -30.19
CA ALA A 248 17.00 1.57 -30.96
C ALA A 248 17.84 0.36 -31.40
N VAL A 249 17.60 -0.81 -30.81
CA VAL A 249 18.20 -2.07 -31.26
C VAL A 249 18.03 -2.10 -32.77
N PRO A 250 19.11 -2.15 -33.57
CA PRO A 250 19.00 -2.12 -35.02
C PRO A 250 17.98 -3.17 -35.45
N LYS A 251 17.10 -2.85 -36.41
CA LYS A 251 16.07 -3.81 -36.86
C LYS A 251 16.65 -5.20 -37.18
N ARG A 252 17.91 -5.24 -37.64
CA ARG A 252 18.70 -6.46 -37.85
C ARG A 252 18.94 -7.26 -36.57
N VAL A 253 19.32 -6.63 -35.47
CA VAL A 253 19.52 -7.32 -34.19
C VAL A 253 18.19 -7.80 -33.62
N VAL A 254 17.10 -7.05 -33.81
CA VAL A 254 15.74 -7.52 -33.48
C VAL A 254 15.32 -8.71 -34.36
N GLN A 255 15.66 -8.72 -35.64
CA GLN A 255 15.42 -9.85 -36.54
C GLN A 255 16.25 -11.07 -36.14
N GLN A 256 17.55 -10.91 -35.89
CA GLN A 256 18.41 -11.98 -35.40
C GLN A 256 17.91 -12.57 -34.08
N MET A 257 17.49 -11.73 -33.14
CA MET A 257 16.89 -12.21 -31.89
C MET A 257 15.58 -12.98 -32.14
N LYS A 258 14.75 -12.56 -33.10
CA LYS A 258 13.54 -13.31 -33.48
C LYS A 258 13.88 -14.64 -34.15
N ASP A 259 14.88 -14.65 -35.02
CA ASP A 259 15.34 -15.84 -35.74
C ASP A 259 16.00 -16.84 -34.76
N ASP A 260 16.77 -16.36 -33.79
CA ASP A 260 17.42 -17.19 -32.77
C ASP A 260 16.41 -17.75 -31.75
N VAL A 261 15.35 -17.00 -31.44
CA VAL A 261 14.23 -17.47 -30.62
C VAL A 261 13.40 -18.50 -31.40
N ALA A 262 13.16 -18.28 -32.71
CA ALA A 262 12.50 -19.24 -33.59
C ALA A 262 13.31 -20.53 -33.79
N LYS A 263 14.64 -20.44 -33.93
CA LYS A 263 15.55 -21.61 -33.99
C LYS A 263 15.55 -22.44 -32.70
N LYS A 264 15.24 -21.82 -31.55
CA LYS A 264 15.08 -22.50 -30.26
C LYS A 264 13.66 -23.03 -30.02
N GLY A 265 12.82 -23.12 -31.06
CA GLY A 265 11.45 -23.65 -30.96
C GLY A 265 10.46 -22.70 -30.29
N ALA A 266 10.81 -21.43 -30.11
CA ALA A 266 9.93 -20.43 -29.51
C ALA A 266 9.46 -19.42 -30.58
N GLN A 267 8.16 -19.29 -30.79
CA GLN A 267 7.57 -18.35 -31.73
C GLN A 267 6.79 -17.26 -30.99
N ILE A 268 7.01 -16.00 -31.35
CA ILE A 268 6.26 -14.87 -30.78
C ILE A 268 5.03 -14.62 -31.66
N THR A 269 3.84 -14.92 -31.14
CA THR A 269 2.55 -14.64 -31.81
C THR A 269 1.91 -13.38 -31.23
N SER A 270 0.85 -12.87 -31.86
CA SER A 270 0.08 -11.70 -31.36
C SER A 270 -0.56 -11.93 -29.98
N LYS A 271 -0.54 -13.17 -29.47
CA LYS A 271 -1.08 -13.57 -28.16
C LYS A 271 0.01 -13.91 -27.13
N GLY A 272 1.29 -13.74 -27.46
CA GLY A 272 2.42 -14.02 -26.57
C GLY A 272 3.43 -15.03 -27.14
N LEU A 273 4.40 -15.39 -26.30
CA LEU A 273 5.44 -16.38 -26.60
C LEU A 273 4.85 -17.79 -26.56
N VAL A 274 4.95 -18.52 -27.65
CA VAL A 274 4.55 -19.93 -27.76
C VAL A 274 5.83 -20.74 -27.93
N VAL A 275 6.08 -21.69 -27.03
CA VAL A 275 7.19 -22.64 -27.14
C VAL A 275 6.61 -23.94 -27.64
N THR A 276 6.98 -24.36 -28.85
CA THR A 276 6.65 -25.70 -29.35
C THR A 276 7.68 -26.65 -28.75
N THR A 277 7.29 -27.38 -27.72
CA THR A 277 8.06 -28.50 -27.21
C THR A 277 7.85 -29.67 -28.15
N ASP A 278 8.87 -30.02 -28.94
CA ASP A 278 8.89 -31.27 -29.69
C ASP A 278 9.03 -32.44 -28.70
N ALA A 279 7.90 -32.88 -28.17
CA ALA A 279 7.75 -34.14 -27.46
C ALA A 279 6.32 -34.62 -27.72
N ASP A 280 6.21 -35.70 -28.49
CA ASP A 280 4.99 -36.45 -28.69
C ASP A 280 4.33 -36.78 -27.34
N GLU A 281 3.07 -36.36 -27.13
CA GLU A 281 2.04 -37.03 -26.32
C GLU A 281 0.75 -36.18 -26.19
N ASP A 282 -0.34 -36.75 -26.71
CA ASP A 282 -1.74 -36.67 -26.29
C ASP A 282 -2.57 -35.36 -26.31
N ASP A 283 -3.41 -35.30 -27.35
CA ASP A 283 -4.79 -34.81 -27.46
C ASP A 283 -5.37 -33.91 -26.34
N VAL A 284 -5.37 -32.59 -26.55
CA VAL A 284 -6.28 -31.66 -25.85
C VAL A 284 -7.03 -30.80 -26.86
N THR A 285 -8.24 -31.27 -27.17
CA THR A 285 -9.29 -30.54 -27.88
C THR A 285 -9.43 -29.08 -27.43
N THR A 286 -9.15 -28.15 -28.33
CA THR A 286 -9.42 -26.73 -28.12
C THR A 286 -10.92 -26.46 -28.21
N ARG A 287 -11.59 -26.34 -27.07
CA ARG A 287 -13.00 -25.90 -26.99
C ARG A 287 -13.17 -24.53 -27.65
N THR A 288 -13.76 -24.49 -28.83
CA THR A 288 -14.21 -23.27 -29.50
C THR A 288 -15.28 -22.57 -28.64
N LYS A 289 -15.00 -21.35 -28.16
CA LYS A 289 -15.99 -20.50 -27.47
C LYS A 289 -17.15 -20.16 -28.43
N LYS A 290 -18.36 -20.65 -28.13
CA LYS A 290 -19.59 -20.23 -28.80
C LYS A 290 -19.82 -18.73 -28.56
N GLN A 291 -19.77 -17.92 -29.62
CA GLN A 291 -20.25 -16.54 -29.61
C GLN A 291 -21.75 -16.54 -29.90
N TYR A 292 -22.56 -16.11 -28.94
CA TYR A 292 -23.98 -15.80 -29.18
C TYR A 292 -24.09 -14.38 -29.77
N LYS A 293 -24.67 -14.27 -30.97
CA LYS A 293 -25.13 -12.99 -31.53
C LYS A 293 -26.61 -12.85 -31.16
N TRP A 294 -26.96 -11.83 -30.37
CA TRP A 294 -28.34 -11.44 -30.17
C TRP A 294 -28.79 -10.61 -31.38
N SER A 295 -29.75 -11.10 -32.16
CA SER A 295 -30.45 -10.30 -33.16
C SER A 295 -31.54 -9.47 -32.49
N ASN A 296 -31.56 -8.16 -32.77
CA ASN A 296 -32.66 -7.28 -32.40
C ASN A 296 -33.79 -7.42 -33.43
N GLU A 297 -34.51 -8.53 -33.41
CA GLU A 297 -35.77 -8.66 -34.14
C GLU A 297 -36.93 -8.42 -33.18
N ARG A 298 -37.54 -7.24 -33.33
CA ARG A 298 -38.83 -6.90 -32.71
C ARG A 298 -39.88 -7.86 -33.28
N LYS A 299 -40.45 -8.72 -32.44
CA LYS A 299 -41.74 -9.35 -32.73
C LYS A 299 -42.83 -8.26 -32.66
N LYS A 300 -43.59 -8.15 -33.75
CA LYS A 300 -44.90 -7.47 -33.80
C LYS A 300 -45.85 -8.09 -32.78
#